data_AF-A0A0Q7F5B4-F1
#
_entry.id   AF-A0A0Q7F5B4-F1
#
_cell.length_a   1.000
_cell.length_b   1.000
_cell.length_c   1.000
_cell.angle_alpha   90.00
_cell.angle_beta   90.00
_cell.angle_gamma   90.00
#
_symmetry.space_group_name_H-M   'P 1'
#
loop_
_entity.id
_entity.type
_entity.pdbx_description
1 polymer ?
#
loop_
_entity_poly.entity_id
_entity_poly.type
_entity_poly.pdbx_seq_one_letter_code
_entity_poly.pdbx_strand_id
1 'polypeptide(L)'
;MRRPLASTVLTTVIRDSIDRPSLTFWRQLGQKARVRKGGAADAVEKNRLWFVGAYAHATELYLDAYRKMGRGAFYPGWCALEDAEHAFARLEENPFIPELSVWVRQRADLVTLWQSTFPYRHFISPAMIYKRWECSICGKQSTPVDPCGHIPKRVYNGEMCFRRILEAHPREMSIVTDPVQKYSVLQLDYRYDTVQYVLDLLQGPFHPWSGEWTYKRHLHTKFADHPHDDACPCDSKLRYAECCLPTEGVRMPHFQLEVAWRPGMPSMDDIILLPRRGREEGTEDRTVRAVALRGR
;
A
#
# COMPACT_ATOMS: atom_id res chain seq x y z
N MET A 1 -41.55 -5.49 16.22
CA MET A 1 -40.36 -5.02 15.48
C MET A 1 -39.38 -6.18 15.31
N ARG A 2 -38.99 -6.53 14.08
CA ARG A 2 -37.92 -7.54 13.87
C ARG A 2 -36.59 -6.93 14.32
N ARG A 3 -35.79 -7.67 15.09
CA ARG A 3 -34.42 -7.24 15.44
C ARG A 3 -33.61 -7.07 14.15
N PRO A 4 -32.77 -6.03 14.03
CA PRO A 4 -31.91 -5.86 12.87
C PRO A 4 -30.95 -7.04 12.73
N LEU A 5 -30.60 -7.39 11.48
CA LEU A 5 -29.58 -8.40 11.19
C LEU A 5 -28.24 -8.00 11.82
N ALA A 6 -27.43 -8.99 12.19
CA ALA A 6 -26.15 -8.74 12.84
C ALA A 6 -25.20 -7.98 11.90
N SER A 7 -25.22 -8.29 10.61
CA SER A 7 -24.47 -7.58 9.57
C SER A 7 -24.85 -6.11 9.54
N THR A 8 -26.14 -5.76 9.56
CA THR A 8 -26.61 -4.36 9.57
C THR A 8 -26.05 -3.57 10.75
N VAL A 9 -26.07 -4.15 11.96
CA VAL A 9 -25.53 -3.49 13.15
C VAL A 9 -24.02 -3.23 13.01
N LEU A 10 -23.26 -4.21 12.52
CA LEU A 10 -21.81 -4.06 12.37
C LEU A 10 -21.44 -3.12 11.21
N THR A 11 -22.24 -3.08 10.14
CA THR A 11 -22.07 -2.10 9.06
C THR A 11 -22.21 -0.67 9.57
N THR A 12 -23.17 -0.39 10.45
CA THR A 12 -23.29 0.92 11.10
C THR A 12 -22.03 1.25 11.90
N VAL A 13 -21.50 0.28 12.66
CA VAL A 13 -20.24 0.47 13.40
C VAL A 13 -19.07 0.81 12.48
N ILE A 14 -18.96 0.18 11.29
CA ILE A 14 -17.94 0.54 10.30
C ILE A 14 -18.10 1.99 9.85
N ARG A 15 -19.32 2.39 9.48
CA ARG A 15 -19.62 3.73 8.97
C ARG A 15 -19.27 4.81 10.00
N ASP A 16 -19.64 4.60 11.25
CA ASP A 16 -19.40 5.56 12.34
C ASP A 16 -17.93 5.60 12.76
N SER A 17 -17.12 4.64 12.32
CA SER A 17 -15.71 4.49 12.70
C SER A 17 -14.76 4.45 11.50
N ILE A 18 -15.19 4.97 10.33
CA ILE A 18 -14.49 4.74 9.06
C ILE A 18 -13.02 5.16 9.09
N ASP A 19 -12.71 6.28 9.75
CA ASP A 19 -11.37 6.83 9.92
C ASP A 19 -10.77 6.54 11.30
N ARG A 20 -11.24 5.52 12.01
CA ARG A 20 -10.74 5.21 13.36
C ARG A 20 -9.31 4.63 13.29
N PRO A 21 -8.28 5.30 13.83
CA PRO A 21 -6.89 4.88 13.69
C PRO A 21 -6.50 3.87 14.79
N SER A 22 -7.20 2.73 14.87
CA SER A 22 -7.00 1.75 15.94
C SER A 22 -7.00 0.31 15.43
N LEU A 23 -5.80 -0.29 15.36
CA LEU A 23 -5.62 -1.72 15.03
C LEU A 23 -6.49 -2.63 15.90
N THR A 24 -6.49 -2.39 17.21
CA THR A 24 -7.23 -3.21 18.18
C THR A 24 -8.74 -3.16 17.91
N PHE A 25 -9.28 -1.98 17.59
CA PHE A 25 -10.70 -1.84 17.25
C PHE A 25 -11.08 -2.68 16.03
N TRP A 26 -10.33 -2.54 14.93
CA TRP A 26 -10.62 -3.26 13.69
C TRP A 26 -10.46 -4.77 13.86
N ARG A 27 -9.43 -5.22 14.59
CA ARG A 27 -9.26 -6.64 14.95
C ARG A 27 -10.45 -7.18 15.74
N GLN A 28 -10.90 -6.45 16.75
CA GLN A 28 -12.06 -6.84 17.57
C GLN A 28 -13.35 -6.88 16.74
N LEU A 29 -13.54 -5.90 15.84
CA LEU A 29 -14.68 -5.87 14.93
C LEU A 29 -14.68 -7.08 13.99
N GLY A 30 -13.53 -7.41 13.40
CA GLY A 30 -13.35 -8.60 12.56
C GLY A 30 -13.65 -9.90 13.31
N GLN A 31 -13.16 -10.02 14.55
CA GLN A 31 -13.46 -11.17 15.41
C GLN A 31 -14.95 -11.27 15.73
N LYS A 32 -15.61 -10.14 16.04
CA LYS A 32 -17.05 -10.08 16.31
C LYS A 32 -17.85 -10.51 15.08
N ALA A 33 -17.49 -10.05 13.89
CA ALA A 33 -18.11 -10.47 12.63
C ALA A 33 -17.95 -11.98 12.41
N ARG A 34 -16.75 -12.53 12.65
CA ARG A 34 -16.48 -13.98 12.54
C ARG A 34 -17.35 -14.82 13.48
N VAL A 35 -17.47 -14.42 14.74
CA VAL A 35 -18.32 -15.11 15.73
C VAL A 35 -19.79 -15.09 15.30
N ARG A 36 -20.28 -13.92 14.85
CA ARG A 36 -21.66 -13.79 14.35
C ARG A 36 -21.90 -14.64 13.10
N LYS A 37 -20.92 -14.70 12.18
CA LYS A 37 -20.98 -15.51 10.97
C LYS A 37 -21.18 -17.00 11.29
N GLY A 38 -20.47 -17.51 12.30
CA GLY A 38 -20.60 -18.90 12.76
C GLY A 38 -21.98 -19.26 13.32
N GLY A 39 -22.73 -18.28 13.83
CA GLY A 39 -24.09 -18.46 14.34
C GLY A 39 -25.21 -18.07 13.37
N ALA A 40 -24.89 -17.57 12.17
CA ALA A 40 -25.89 -17.17 11.19
C ALA A 40 -26.50 -18.40 10.49
N ALA A 41 -27.81 -18.36 10.23
CA ALA A 41 -28.53 -19.49 9.64
C ALA A 41 -28.46 -19.51 8.10
N ASP A 42 -28.59 -18.35 7.46
CA ASP A 42 -28.67 -18.25 6.00
C ASP A 42 -27.35 -17.78 5.35
N ALA A 43 -27.18 -18.14 4.08
CA ALA A 43 -25.98 -17.84 3.31
C ALA A 43 -25.80 -16.34 3.01
N VAL A 44 -26.90 -15.58 2.90
CA VAL A 44 -26.86 -14.14 2.61
C VAL A 44 -26.23 -13.40 3.79
N GLU A 45 -26.72 -13.66 5.01
CA GLU A 45 -26.18 -13.06 6.22
C GLU A 45 -24.72 -13.49 6.46
N LYS A 46 -24.37 -14.75 6.19
CA LYS A 46 -22.97 -15.22 6.27
C LYS A 46 -22.05 -14.48 5.31
N ASN A 47 -22.48 -14.26 4.07
CA ASN A 47 -21.70 -13.51 3.09
C ASN A 47 -21.54 -12.03 3.50
N ARG A 48 -22.59 -11.41 4.04
CA ARG A 48 -22.52 -10.05 4.59
C ARG A 48 -21.58 -9.96 5.80
N LEU A 49 -21.64 -10.92 6.73
CA LEU A 49 -20.75 -10.97 7.88
C LEU A 49 -19.30 -11.27 7.50
N TRP A 50 -19.07 -12.09 6.46
CA TRP A 50 -17.75 -12.23 5.85
C TRP A 50 -17.24 -10.88 5.35
N PHE A 51 -18.08 -10.10 4.65
CA PHE A 51 -17.69 -8.78 4.12
C PHE A 51 -17.28 -7.81 5.24
N VAL A 52 -18.07 -7.73 6.31
CA VAL A 52 -17.75 -6.92 7.51
C VAL A 52 -16.39 -7.32 8.09
N GLY A 53 -16.15 -8.62 8.25
CA GLY A 53 -14.89 -9.14 8.77
C GLY A 53 -13.71 -8.84 7.86
N ALA A 54 -13.88 -9.01 6.55
CA ALA A 54 -12.87 -8.74 5.54
C ALA A 54 -12.53 -7.24 5.45
N TYR A 55 -13.53 -6.34 5.54
CA TYR A 55 -13.32 -4.89 5.61
C TYR A 55 -12.48 -4.50 6.83
N ALA A 56 -12.83 -5.03 7.99
CA ALA A 56 -12.11 -4.77 9.23
C ALA A 56 -10.65 -5.26 9.15
N HIS A 57 -10.43 -6.45 8.58
CA HIS A 57 -9.10 -6.99 8.38
C HIS A 57 -8.26 -6.19 7.37
N ALA A 58 -8.84 -5.78 6.23
CA ALA A 58 -8.15 -4.95 5.24
C ALA A 58 -7.72 -3.61 5.84
N THR A 59 -8.59 -2.99 6.65
CA THR A 59 -8.27 -1.74 7.35
C THR A 59 -7.21 -1.93 8.43
N GLU A 60 -7.21 -3.07 9.13
CA GLU A 60 -6.16 -3.44 10.07
C GLU A 60 -4.78 -3.56 9.37
N LEU A 61 -4.72 -4.24 8.23
CA LEU A 61 -3.49 -4.39 7.44
C LEU A 61 -2.95 -3.03 6.99
N TYR A 62 -3.82 -2.15 6.49
CA TYR A 62 -3.45 -0.78 6.14
C TYR A 62 -2.85 0.01 7.32
N LEU A 63 -3.51 -0.03 8.48
CA LEU A 63 -3.01 0.65 9.67
C LEU A 63 -1.69 0.07 10.17
N ASP A 64 -1.50 -1.23 10.02
CA ASP A 64 -0.25 -1.89 10.39
C ASP A 64 0.89 -1.47 9.46
N ALA A 65 0.61 -1.37 8.15
CA ALA A 65 1.54 -0.81 7.18
C ALA A 65 1.95 0.62 7.55
N TYR A 66 0.98 1.52 7.77
CA TYR A 66 1.25 2.90 8.17
C TYR A 66 2.13 2.97 9.43
N ARG A 67 1.81 2.17 10.45
CA ARG A 67 2.59 2.09 11.69
C ARG A 67 4.03 1.58 11.47
N LYS A 68 4.22 0.58 10.60
CA LYS A 68 5.55 0.04 10.28
C LYS A 68 6.38 1.07 9.52
N MET A 69 5.80 1.72 8.52
CA MET A 69 6.48 2.78 7.76
C MET A 69 6.88 3.95 8.66
N GLY A 70 5.99 4.39 9.57
CA GLY A 70 6.30 5.44 10.56
C GLY A 70 7.39 5.09 11.59
N ARG A 71 7.81 3.81 11.67
CA ARG A 71 8.93 3.35 12.50
C ARG A 71 10.21 3.10 11.68
N GLY A 72 10.22 3.47 10.41
CA GLY A 72 11.31 3.18 9.48
C GLY A 72 11.38 1.71 9.02
N ALA A 73 10.40 0.86 9.41
CA ALA A 73 10.33 -0.53 8.96
C ALA A 73 9.66 -0.61 7.58
N PHE A 74 10.30 -0.04 6.56
CA PHE A 74 9.70 0.18 5.25
C PHE A 74 9.38 -1.10 4.49
N TYR A 75 10.28 -2.08 4.42
CA TYR A 75 9.99 -3.36 3.75
C TYR A 75 8.83 -4.15 4.42
N PRO A 76 8.81 -4.32 5.75
CA PRO A 76 7.62 -4.86 6.42
C PRO A 76 6.34 -4.05 6.19
N GLY A 77 6.46 -2.71 6.09
CA GLY A 77 5.35 -1.82 5.76
C GLY A 77 4.80 -2.06 4.36
N TRP A 78 5.68 -2.22 3.37
CA TRP A 78 5.34 -2.58 2.00
C TRP A 78 4.60 -3.91 1.90
N CYS A 79 5.11 -4.95 2.57
CA CYS A 79 4.44 -6.25 2.58
C CYS A 79 3.02 -6.14 3.13
N ALA A 80 2.83 -5.34 4.19
CA ALA A 80 1.50 -5.09 4.75
C ALA A 80 0.60 -4.25 3.82
N LEU A 81 1.17 -3.34 3.00
CA LEU A 81 0.40 -2.63 1.96
C LEU A 81 -0.09 -3.59 0.88
N GLU A 82 0.74 -4.51 0.41
CA GLU A 82 0.32 -5.52 -0.56
C GLU A 82 -0.75 -6.46 0.01
N ASP A 83 -0.60 -6.89 1.27
CA ASP A 83 -1.65 -7.66 1.94
C ASP A 83 -2.97 -6.86 1.99
N ALA A 84 -2.90 -5.56 2.29
CA ALA A 84 -4.06 -4.67 2.30
C ALA A 84 -4.67 -4.50 0.89
N GLU A 85 -3.85 -4.33 -0.15
CA GLU A 85 -4.28 -4.26 -1.55
C GLU A 85 -5.08 -5.52 -1.93
N HIS A 86 -4.53 -6.70 -1.67
CA HIS A 86 -5.22 -7.96 -1.92
C HIS A 86 -6.51 -8.08 -1.12
N ALA A 87 -6.52 -7.61 0.14
CA ALA A 87 -7.70 -7.66 0.99
C ALA A 87 -8.82 -6.73 0.47
N PHE A 88 -8.49 -5.52 0.01
CA PHE A 88 -9.47 -4.61 -0.59
C PHE A 88 -9.96 -5.09 -1.96
N ALA A 89 -9.09 -5.60 -2.82
CA ALA A 89 -9.49 -6.17 -4.11
C ALA A 89 -10.54 -7.30 -3.94
N ARG A 90 -10.38 -8.15 -2.91
CA ARG A 90 -11.37 -9.20 -2.57
C ARG A 90 -12.74 -8.64 -2.21
N LEU A 91 -12.79 -7.47 -1.55
CA LEU A 91 -14.04 -6.80 -1.19
C LEU A 91 -14.70 -6.20 -2.43
N GLU A 92 -13.93 -5.59 -3.34
CA GLU A 92 -14.44 -5.07 -4.61
C GLU A 92 -15.01 -6.17 -5.50
N GLU A 93 -14.33 -7.32 -5.57
CA GLU A 93 -14.82 -8.51 -6.26
C GLU A 93 -16.04 -9.15 -5.57
N ASN A 94 -16.37 -8.81 -4.33
CA ASN A 94 -17.47 -9.43 -3.57
C ASN A 94 -18.31 -8.39 -2.79
N PRO A 95 -19.05 -7.49 -3.46
CA PRO A 95 -19.70 -6.34 -2.83
C PRO A 95 -21.04 -6.69 -2.14
N PHE A 96 -21.01 -7.57 -1.13
CA PHE A 96 -22.23 -7.98 -0.39
C PHE A 96 -22.88 -6.87 0.43
N ILE A 97 -22.17 -5.75 0.65
CA ILE A 97 -22.62 -4.56 1.36
C ILE A 97 -22.35 -3.36 0.45
N PRO A 98 -23.19 -3.10 -0.57
CA PRO A 98 -22.96 -2.07 -1.58
C PRO A 98 -22.71 -0.68 -1.00
N GLU A 99 -23.35 -0.36 0.13
CA GLU A 99 -23.21 0.92 0.84
C GLU A 99 -21.80 1.20 1.36
N LEU A 100 -20.92 0.20 1.45
CA LEU A 100 -19.51 0.36 1.83
C LEU A 100 -18.56 0.40 0.63
N SER A 101 -19.03 0.18 -0.60
CA SER A 101 -18.16 0.03 -1.78
C SER A 101 -17.34 1.29 -2.09
N VAL A 102 -17.90 2.47 -1.87
CA VAL A 102 -17.18 3.75 -2.03
C VAL A 102 -15.97 3.83 -1.09
N TRP A 103 -16.15 3.39 0.15
CA TRP A 103 -15.08 3.40 1.15
C TRP A 103 -14.05 2.30 0.88
N VAL A 104 -14.47 1.13 0.38
CA VAL A 104 -13.54 0.09 -0.08
C VAL A 104 -12.61 0.65 -1.16
N ARG A 105 -13.18 1.29 -2.19
CA ARG A 105 -12.40 1.86 -3.30
C ARG A 105 -11.46 2.95 -2.81
N GLN A 106 -11.95 3.91 -2.02
CA GLN A 106 -11.10 4.97 -1.46
C GLN A 106 -9.91 4.43 -0.65
N ARG A 107 -10.09 3.31 0.07
CA ARG A 107 -8.99 2.67 0.80
C ARG A 107 -8.03 1.92 -0.14
N ALA A 108 -8.54 1.26 -1.17
CA ALA A 108 -7.71 0.64 -2.21
C ALA A 108 -6.86 1.69 -2.96
N ASP A 109 -7.45 2.82 -3.31
CA ASP A 109 -6.77 3.95 -3.94
C ASP A 109 -5.68 4.51 -3.03
N LEU A 110 -5.96 4.66 -1.73
CA LEU A 110 -4.97 5.11 -0.74
C LEU A 110 -3.80 4.12 -0.58
N VAL A 111 -4.06 2.81 -0.58
CA VAL A 111 -3.01 1.78 -0.57
C VAL A 111 -2.15 1.89 -1.83
N THR A 112 -2.77 2.03 -3.00
CA THR A 112 -2.07 2.18 -4.28
C THR A 112 -1.20 3.44 -4.29
N LEU A 113 -1.74 4.55 -3.77
CA LEU A 113 -1.01 5.80 -3.63
C LEU A 113 0.21 5.65 -2.74
N TRP A 114 0.09 4.99 -1.58
CA TRP A 114 1.24 4.67 -0.74
C TRP A 114 2.26 3.80 -1.47
N GLN A 115 1.84 2.73 -2.14
CA GLN A 115 2.76 1.87 -2.88
C GLN A 115 3.54 2.65 -3.95
N SER A 116 2.93 3.65 -4.59
CA SER A 116 3.60 4.50 -5.58
C SER A 116 4.78 5.31 -5.03
N THR A 117 4.83 5.53 -3.71
CA THR A 117 5.93 6.28 -3.06
C THR A 117 7.16 5.42 -2.80
N PHE A 118 7.04 4.09 -2.90
CA PHE A 118 8.15 3.18 -2.64
C PHE A 118 9.14 3.13 -3.82
N PRO A 119 10.45 3.02 -3.54
CA PRO A 119 11.48 3.04 -4.58
C PRO A 119 11.69 1.67 -5.28
N TYR A 120 10.83 0.68 -5.03
CA TYR A 120 11.03 -0.67 -5.54
C TYR A 120 10.78 -0.74 -7.04
N ARG A 121 11.75 -1.34 -7.75
CA ARG A 121 11.74 -1.43 -9.22
C ARG A 121 11.97 -2.85 -9.74
N HIS A 122 12.50 -3.75 -8.90
CA HIS A 122 12.95 -5.08 -9.31
C HIS A 122 12.43 -6.10 -8.31
N PHE A 123 11.82 -7.16 -8.82
CA PHE A 123 11.16 -8.19 -8.03
C PHE A 123 11.50 -9.56 -8.58
N ILE A 124 11.44 -10.57 -7.73
CA ILE A 124 11.61 -11.97 -8.10
C ILE A 124 10.24 -12.57 -8.32
N SER A 125 10.00 -13.12 -9.51
CA SER A 125 8.75 -13.79 -9.86
C SER A 125 9.00 -15.27 -10.14
N PRO A 126 8.42 -16.20 -9.36
CA PRO A 126 8.48 -17.62 -9.67
C PRO A 126 7.51 -18.00 -10.79
N ALA A 127 7.94 -18.88 -11.69
CA ALA A 127 7.02 -19.64 -12.53
C ALA A 127 6.85 -21.06 -11.97
N MET A 128 5.61 -21.50 -11.80
CA MET A 128 5.28 -22.83 -11.27
C MET A 128 4.26 -23.52 -12.17
N ILE A 129 4.39 -24.85 -12.31
CA ILE A 129 3.37 -25.68 -12.94
C ILE A 129 2.53 -26.33 -11.84
N TYR A 130 1.25 -25.95 -11.79
CA TYR A 130 0.26 -26.61 -10.95
C TYR A 130 -0.23 -27.89 -11.64
N LYS A 131 0.01 -29.04 -11.00
CA LYS A 131 -0.40 -30.34 -11.53
C LYS A 131 -1.76 -30.77 -11.00
N ARG A 132 -2.02 -30.48 -9.72
CA ARG A 132 -3.27 -30.85 -9.06
C ARG A 132 -3.69 -29.79 -8.05
N TRP A 133 -4.97 -29.45 -8.06
CA TRP A 133 -5.58 -28.57 -7.09
C TRP A 133 -7.04 -28.95 -6.85
N GLU A 134 -7.55 -28.57 -5.70
CA GLU A 134 -8.94 -28.75 -5.31
C GLU A 134 -9.59 -27.41 -4.95
N CYS A 135 -10.92 -27.36 -5.04
CA CYS A 135 -11.69 -26.21 -4.60
C CYS A 135 -11.76 -26.15 -3.07
N SER A 136 -11.46 -25.00 -2.48
CA SER A 136 -11.55 -24.82 -1.02
C SER A 136 -12.97 -24.94 -0.45
N ILE A 137 -14.00 -24.78 -1.28
CA ILE A 137 -15.41 -24.82 -0.87
C ILE A 137 -15.96 -26.26 -0.86
N CYS A 138 -15.71 -27.04 -1.91
CA CYS A 138 -16.32 -28.37 -2.06
C CYS A 138 -15.32 -29.53 -2.01
N GLY A 139 -14.01 -29.27 -1.97
CA GLY A 139 -12.96 -30.29 -1.96
C GLY A 139 -12.82 -31.07 -3.26
N LYS A 140 -13.65 -30.82 -4.27
CA LYS A 140 -13.53 -31.49 -5.57
C LYS A 140 -12.27 -31.01 -6.29
N GLN A 141 -11.56 -31.96 -6.91
CA GLN A 141 -10.58 -31.63 -7.94
C GLN A 141 -11.29 -30.87 -9.05
N SER A 142 -10.78 -29.70 -9.41
CA SER A 142 -11.35 -28.85 -10.45
C SER A 142 -10.30 -28.67 -11.52
N THR A 143 -10.60 -28.97 -12.77
CA THR A 143 -9.68 -28.72 -13.90
C THR A 143 -10.29 -27.68 -14.84
N PRO A 144 -9.53 -27.12 -15.82
CA PRO A 144 -10.12 -26.22 -16.81
C PRO A 144 -11.20 -26.88 -17.66
N VAL A 145 -11.15 -28.21 -17.85
CA VAL A 145 -12.11 -29.00 -18.63
C VAL A 145 -13.28 -29.53 -17.80
N ASP A 146 -13.08 -29.73 -16.49
CA ASP A 146 -14.10 -30.20 -15.55
C ASP A 146 -14.13 -29.31 -14.30
N PRO A 147 -14.82 -28.15 -14.37
CA PRO A 147 -14.90 -27.21 -13.26
C PRO A 147 -15.97 -27.61 -12.24
N CYS A 148 -15.67 -27.44 -10.95
CA CYS A 148 -16.63 -27.75 -9.87
C CYS A 148 -17.80 -26.75 -9.71
N GLY A 149 -17.92 -25.76 -10.60
CA GLY A 149 -18.93 -24.68 -10.56
C GLY A 149 -18.61 -23.49 -9.64
N HIS A 150 -17.71 -23.64 -8.67
CA HIS A 150 -17.26 -22.51 -7.83
C HIS A 150 -16.20 -21.67 -8.54
N ILE A 151 -16.38 -20.35 -8.52
CA ILE A 151 -15.48 -19.39 -9.14
C ILE A 151 -14.42 -18.98 -8.11
N PRO A 152 -13.11 -19.17 -8.38
CA PRO A 152 -12.05 -18.68 -7.50
C PRO A 152 -12.21 -17.19 -7.21
N LYS A 153 -11.86 -16.78 -5.99
CA LYS A 153 -12.02 -15.43 -5.42
C LYS A 153 -13.47 -14.98 -5.17
N ARG A 154 -14.48 -15.84 -5.37
CA ARG A 154 -15.86 -15.56 -4.95
C ARG A 154 -16.17 -16.17 -3.59
N VAL A 155 -17.09 -15.55 -2.85
CA VAL A 155 -17.49 -16.01 -1.52
C VAL A 155 -18.79 -16.79 -1.57
N TYR A 156 -18.80 -17.93 -0.91
CA TYR A 156 -19.93 -18.84 -0.81
C TYR A 156 -20.18 -19.18 0.65
N ASN A 157 -21.39 -18.90 1.14
CA ASN A 157 -21.81 -19.22 2.52
C ASN A 157 -20.85 -18.67 3.60
N GLY A 158 -20.28 -17.49 3.34
CA GLY A 158 -19.32 -16.82 4.21
C GLY A 158 -17.88 -17.30 4.10
N GLU A 159 -17.55 -18.16 3.13
CA GLU A 159 -16.19 -18.68 2.90
C GLU A 159 -15.67 -18.28 1.51
N MET A 160 -14.40 -17.88 1.45
CA MET A 160 -13.76 -17.49 0.19
C MET A 160 -13.34 -18.71 -0.61
N CYS A 161 -13.72 -18.77 -1.89
CA CYS A 161 -13.25 -19.80 -2.81
C CYS A 161 -11.83 -19.52 -3.27
N PHE A 162 -10.95 -20.50 -3.16
CA PHE A 162 -9.61 -20.49 -3.73
C PHE A 162 -9.21 -21.90 -4.15
N ARG A 163 -8.18 -21.98 -4.99
CA ARG A 163 -7.58 -23.25 -5.38
C ARG A 163 -6.59 -23.67 -4.29
N ARG A 164 -6.85 -24.78 -3.61
CA ARG A 164 -5.84 -25.41 -2.75
C ARG A 164 -4.93 -26.23 -3.64
N ILE A 165 -3.72 -25.73 -3.84
CA ILE A 165 -2.71 -26.40 -4.67
C ILE A 165 -2.19 -27.62 -3.89
N LEU A 166 -2.38 -28.82 -4.45
CA LEU A 166 -1.97 -30.08 -3.84
C LEU A 166 -0.63 -30.56 -4.39
N GLU A 167 -0.30 -30.16 -5.62
CA GLU A 167 0.95 -30.50 -6.28
C GLU A 167 1.36 -29.37 -7.23
N ALA A 168 2.58 -28.86 -7.02
CA ALA A 168 3.20 -27.84 -7.84
C ALA A 168 4.69 -28.10 -8.02
N HIS A 169 5.23 -27.78 -9.19
CA HIS A 169 6.66 -27.87 -9.48
C HIS A 169 7.19 -26.50 -9.91
N PRO A 170 8.26 -25.99 -9.28
CA PRO A 170 8.92 -24.77 -9.74
C PRO A 170 9.56 -25.01 -11.11
N ARG A 171 9.56 -23.97 -11.95
CA ARG A 171 10.17 -24.01 -13.29
C ARG A 171 11.31 -23.01 -13.44
N GLU A 172 11.07 -21.77 -13.06
CA GLU A 172 12.04 -20.71 -13.15
C GLU A 172 11.79 -19.64 -12.09
N MET A 173 12.79 -18.79 -11.92
CA MET A 173 12.74 -17.55 -11.16
C MET A 173 13.22 -16.45 -12.09
N SER A 174 12.42 -15.40 -12.25
CA SER A 174 12.69 -14.30 -13.18
C SER A 174 12.74 -12.99 -12.43
N ILE A 175 13.63 -12.07 -12.84
CA ILE A 175 13.66 -10.70 -12.34
C ILE A 175 12.71 -9.88 -13.21
N VAL A 176 11.71 -9.25 -12.57
CA VAL A 176 10.66 -8.48 -13.25
C VAL A 176 10.53 -7.08 -12.67
N THR A 177 10.01 -6.15 -13.45
CA THR A 177 9.69 -4.78 -13.01
C THR A 177 8.21 -4.58 -12.68
N ASP A 178 7.36 -5.53 -13.09
CA ASP A 178 5.91 -5.51 -12.86
C ASP A 178 5.46 -6.87 -12.28
N PRO A 179 5.48 -7.05 -10.94
CA PRO A 179 5.20 -8.33 -10.30
C PRO A 179 3.71 -8.49 -9.95
N VAL A 180 3.24 -9.73 -10.02
CA VAL A 180 1.99 -10.13 -9.33
C VAL A 180 2.20 -10.27 -7.82
N GLN A 181 3.41 -10.65 -7.40
CA GLN A 181 3.82 -10.79 -6.00
C GLN A 181 4.76 -9.64 -5.63
N LYS A 182 4.19 -8.54 -5.17
CA LYS A 182 4.91 -7.30 -4.88
C LYS A 182 5.89 -7.45 -3.70
N TYR A 183 5.72 -8.42 -2.80
CA TYR A 183 6.57 -8.61 -1.61
C TYR A 183 7.95 -9.17 -1.95
N SER A 184 8.09 -9.79 -3.13
CA SER A 184 9.33 -10.42 -3.60
C SER A 184 10.35 -9.40 -4.10
N VAL A 185 10.57 -8.33 -3.35
CA VAL A 185 11.50 -7.25 -3.69
C VAL A 185 12.94 -7.76 -3.69
N LEU A 186 13.66 -7.49 -4.78
CA LEU A 186 15.11 -7.71 -4.82
C LEU A 186 15.79 -6.71 -3.90
N GLN A 187 16.45 -7.16 -2.84
CA GLN A 187 17.04 -6.29 -1.80
C GLN A 187 18.26 -5.54 -2.34
N LEU A 188 18.02 -4.37 -2.91
CA LEU A 188 19.03 -3.39 -3.33
C LEU A 188 19.12 -2.25 -2.30
N ASP A 189 20.09 -1.35 -2.48
CA ASP A 189 20.19 -0.15 -1.64
C ASP A 189 19.09 0.87 -2.03
N TYR A 190 17.95 0.76 -1.34
CA TYR A 190 16.77 1.59 -1.59
C TYR A 190 16.69 2.81 -0.68
N ARG A 191 16.34 3.92 -1.29
CA ARG A 191 16.15 5.23 -0.65
C ARG A 191 14.66 5.49 -0.42
N TYR A 192 14.24 5.54 0.84
CA TYR A 192 12.82 5.74 1.23
C TYR A 192 12.46 7.20 1.51
N ASP A 193 13.24 8.14 1.00
CA ASP A 193 13.08 9.57 1.28
C ASP A 193 11.66 10.08 0.91
N THR A 194 11.07 9.60 -0.19
CA THR A 194 9.68 9.96 -0.58
C THR A 194 8.64 9.46 0.42
N VAL A 195 8.75 8.20 0.86
CA VAL A 195 7.83 7.62 1.86
C VAL A 195 7.91 8.40 3.16
N GLN A 196 9.13 8.69 3.61
CA GLN A 196 9.38 9.45 4.83
C GLN A 196 8.83 10.88 4.73
N TYR A 197 9.07 11.57 3.61
CA TYR A 197 8.58 12.92 3.38
C TYR A 197 7.05 13.01 3.48
N VAL A 198 6.33 12.03 2.89
CA VAL A 198 4.87 11.98 3.01
C VAL A 198 4.45 11.73 4.46
N LEU A 199 5.07 10.75 5.15
CA LEU A 199 4.74 10.46 6.55
C LEU A 199 4.90 11.67 7.48
N ASP A 200 5.97 12.44 7.30
CA ASP A 200 6.27 13.61 8.12
C ASP A 200 5.23 14.73 7.99
N LEU A 201 4.52 14.78 6.85
CA LEU A 201 3.48 15.77 6.57
C LEU A 201 2.08 15.31 7.03
N LEU A 202 1.84 14.02 7.21
CA LEU A 202 0.51 13.52 7.55
C LEU A 202 0.28 13.51 9.06
N GLN A 203 -0.87 14.04 9.51
CA GLN A 203 -1.27 14.00 10.92
C GLN A 203 -1.75 12.62 11.40
N GLY A 204 -2.00 11.69 10.47
CA GLY A 204 -2.44 10.35 10.79
C GLY A 204 -2.74 9.50 9.55
N PRO A 205 -3.10 8.22 9.76
CA PRO A 205 -3.22 7.25 8.68
C PRO A 205 -4.34 7.55 7.69
N PHE A 206 -5.35 8.33 8.06
CA PHE A 206 -6.45 8.70 7.17
C PHE A 206 -6.47 10.20 6.85
N HIS A 207 -5.36 10.90 7.11
CA HIS A 207 -5.24 12.30 6.72
C HIS A 207 -5.34 12.40 5.19
N PRO A 208 -6.28 13.17 4.61
CA PRO A 208 -6.44 13.18 3.17
C PRO A 208 -5.23 13.80 2.46
N TRP A 209 -4.73 13.09 1.45
CA TRP A 209 -3.64 13.52 0.58
C TRP A 209 -3.76 12.86 -0.79
N SER A 210 -3.17 13.49 -1.80
CA SER A 210 -3.03 12.99 -3.17
C SER A 210 -1.60 13.23 -3.62
N GLY A 211 -1.15 12.46 -4.61
CA GLY A 211 0.15 12.70 -5.20
C GLY A 211 0.31 12.03 -6.54
N GLU A 212 1.22 12.58 -7.33
CA GLU A 212 1.53 12.08 -8.66
C GLU A 212 3.01 12.23 -8.97
N TRP A 213 3.53 11.27 -9.75
CA TRP A 213 4.88 11.37 -10.28
C TRP A 213 4.88 12.25 -11.53
N THR A 214 5.49 13.42 -11.41
CA THR A 214 5.79 14.35 -12.48
C THR A 214 7.29 14.32 -12.79
N TYR A 215 7.74 15.26 -13.62
CA TYR A 215 9.15 15.46 -13.90
C TYR A 215 9.52 16.92 -13.72
N LYS A 216 10.68 17.17 -13.09
CA LYS A 216 11.27 18.50 -12.99
C LYS A 216 12.66 18.51 -13.61
N ARG A 217 13.05 19.65 -14.17
CA ARG A 217 14.41 19.85 -14.67
C ARG A 217 15.28 20.40 -13.55
N HIS A 218 16.38 19.71 -13.28
CA HIS A 218 17.40 20.14 -12.35
C HIS A 218 18.56 20.77 -13.12
N LEU A 219 19.15 21.83 -12.56
CA LEU A 219 20.29 22.51 -13.17
C LEU A 219 21.45 21.53 -13.40
N HIS A 220 22.14 21.67 -14.54
CA HIS A 220 23.31 20.87 -14.89
C HIS A 220 24.43 20.95 -13.85
N THR A 221 24.52 22.05 -13.10
CA THR A 221 25.50 22.23 -12.03
C THR A 221 25.37 21.18 -10.92
N LYS A 222 24.20 20.55 -10.73
CA LYS A 222 24.02 19.43 -9.79
C LYS A 222 24.61 18.11 -10.28
N PHE A 223 25.02 18.06 -11.55
CA PHE A 223 25.57 16.90 -12.25
C PHE A 223 26.89 17.25 -12.93
N ALA A 224 27.62 18.25 -12.39
CA ALA A 224 28.86 18.73 -12.98
C ALA A 224 29.93 17.63 -13.08
N ASP A 225 29.92 16.69 -12.12
CA ASP A 225 30.85 15.56 -12.07
C ASP A 225 30.39 14.35 -12.91
N HIS A 226 29.23 14.42 -13.58
CA HIS A 226 28.70 13.29 -14.36
C HIS A 226 29.27 13.30 -15.79
N PRO A 227 29.94 12.21 -16.24
CA PRO A 227 30.55 12.17 -17.57
C PRO A 227 29.53 12.33 -18.70
N HIS A 228 29.90 13.07 -19.73
CA HIS A 228 29.01 13.34 -20.87
C HIS A 228 28.70 12.09 -21.72
N ASP A 229 29.66 11.15 -21.79
CA ASP A 229 29.52 9.92 -22.55
C ASP A 229 28.84 8.78 -21.78
N ASP A 230 28.64 8.95 -20.47
CA ASP A 230 27.93 7.99 -19.63
C ASP A 230 26.42 8.05 -19.87
N ALA A 231 25.71 7.02 -19.37
CA ALA A 231 24.26 7.02 -19.36
C ALA A 231 23.71 8.29 -18.69
N CYS A 232 22.71 8.90 -19.31
CA CYS A 232 22.13 10.14 -18.86
C CYS A 232 21.56 9.98 -17.44
N PRO A 233 21.78 10.93 -16.51
CA PRO A 233 21.27 10.83 -15.15
C PRO A 233 19.73 10.78 -15.03
N CYS A 234 19.01 11.06 -16.13
CA CYS A 234 17.56 10.91 -16.21
C CYS A 234 17.07 9.47 -16.41
N ASP A 235 17.98 8.48 -16.47
CA ASP A 235 17.67 7.04 -16.62
C ASP A 235 17.03 6.66 -17.97
N SER A 236 17.23 7.49 -19.01
CA SER A 236 16.71 7.27 -20.38
C SER A 236 17.47 6.19 -21.17
N LYS A 237 18.55 5.64 -20.61
CA LYS A 237 19.53 4.73 -21.25
C LYS A 237 20.33 5.33 -22.42
N LEU A 238 20.04 6.57 -22.83
CA LEU A 238 20.85 7.33 -23.79
C LEU A 238 22.08 7.94 -23.09
N ARG A 239 23.11 8.30 -23.85
CA ARG A 239 24.25 9.05 -23.30
C ARG A 239 23.83 10.45 -22.86
N TYR A 240 24.47 11.00 -21.85
CA TYR A 240 24.13 12.31 -21.30
C TYR A 240 24.21 13.41 -22.36
N ALA A 241 25.29 13.41 -23.16
CA ALA A 241 25.52 14.32 -24.29
C ALA A 241 24.39 14.32 -25.34
N GLU A 242 23.70 13.19 -25.49
CA GLU A 242 22.66 12.98 -26.50
C GLU A 242 21.24 13.11 -25.94
N CYS A 243 21.11 13.34 -24.63
CA CYS A 243 19.83 13.32 -23.94
C CYS A 243 19.52 14.64 -23.24
N CYS A 244 19.93 14.80 -21.97
CA CYS A 244 19.57 15.99 -21.20
C CYS A 244 20.58 17.13 -21.34
N LEU A 245 21.85 16.86 -21.66
CA LEU A 245 22.87 17.91 -21.81
C LEU A 245 22.50 19.03 -22.82
N PRO A 246 21.88 18.74 -23.99
CA PRO A 246 21.47 19.80 -24.94
C PRO A 246 20.18 20.54 -24.55
N THR A 247 19.60 20.24 -23.38
CA THR A 247 18.34 20.83 -22.90
C THR A 247 18.59 21.73 -21.69
N GLU A 248 17.56 22.40 -21.16
CA GLU A 248 17.71 23.37 -20.05
C GLU A 248 18.09 22.76 -18.69
N GLY A 249 18.22 21.43 -18.59
CA GLY A 249 18.52 20.74 -17.34
C GLY A 249 18.27 19.24 -17.42
N VAL A 250 18.70 18.53 -16.40
CA VAL A 250 18.47 17.09 -16.27
C VAL A 250 17.04 16.83 -15.81
N ARG A 251 16.27 16.08 -16.61
CA ARG A 251 14.90 15.67 -16.27
C ARG A 251 14.93 14.60 -15.19
N MET A 252 14.42 14.91 -14.00
CA MET A 252 14.36 13.97 -12.87
C MET A 252 12.91 13.67 -12.49
N PRO A 253 12.60 12.44 -12.05
CA PRO A 253 11.32 12.12 -11.43
C PRO A 253 11.08 13.03 -10.21
N HIS A 254 9.87 13.56 -10.09
CA HIS A 254 9.46 14.40 -8.98
C HIS A 254 8.09 13.95 -8.47
N PHE A 255 7.99 13.70 -7.16
CA PHE A 255 6.70 13.39 -6.55
C PHE A 255 6.03 14.69 -6.12
N GLN A 256 4.95 15.07 -6.81
CA GLN A 256 4.12 16.21 -6.45
C GLN A 256 3.07 15.76 -5.45
N LEU A 257 3.02 16.41 -4.29
CA LEU A 257 2.19 16.04 -3.16
C LEU A 257 1.22 17.17 -2.83
N GLU A 258 -0.04 16.82 -2.65
CA GLU A 258 -1.07 17.71 -2.10
C GLU A 258 -1.62 17.11 -0.81
N VAL A 259 -1.60 17.90 0.26
CA VAL A 259 -2.10 17.49 1.58
C VAL A 259 -3.23 18.43 1.97
N ALA A 260 -4.36 17.87 2.38
CA ALA A 260 -5.48 18.66 2.85
C ALA A 260 -5.06 19.46 4.09
N TRP A 261 -5.19 20.79 4.02
CA TRP A 261 -4.83 21.66 5.14
C TRP A 261 -5.79 21.48 6.32
N ARG A 262 -5.23 21.42 7.54
CA ARG A 262 -5.98 21.54 8.80
C ARG A 262 -5.30 22.60 9.69
N PRO A 263 -6.07 23.41 10.44
CA PRO A 263 -5.50 24.41 11.35
C PRO A 263 -4.50 23.75 12.32
N GLY A 264 -3.28 24.29 12.40
CA GLY A 264 -2.19 23.78 13.26
C GLY A 264 -1.01 23.14 12.53
N MET A 265 -1.05 23.05 11.20
CA MET A 265 0.13 22.72 10.38
C MET A 265 1.03 23.98 10.25
N PRO A 266 2.37 23.88 10.41
CA PRO A 266 3.26 24.96 10.02
C PRO A 266 3.00 25.32 8.55
N SER A 267 3.16 26.58 8.18
CA SER A 267 3.08 27.00 6.77
C SER A 267 4.07 26.15 5.94
N MET A 268 3.79 25.91 4.65
CA MET A 268 4.79 25.34 3.74
C MET A 268 6.09 26.16 3.74
N ASP A 269 6.00 27.47 4.03
CA ASP A 269 7.15 28.37 4.18
C ASP A 269 7.95 28.14 5.47
N ASP A 270 7.37 27.45 6.47
CA ASP A 270 8.02 27.15 7.75
C ASP A 270 8.77 25.80 7.73
N ILE A 271 8.59 24.99 6.68
CA ILE A 271 9.29 23.70 6.53
C ILE A 271 10.67 23.97 5.92
N ILE A 272 11.60 24.40 6.77
CA ILE A 272 13.02 24.39 6.43
C ILE A 272 13.44 22.92 6.25
N LEU A 273 13.77 22.53 5.02
CA LEU A 273 14.48 21.28 4.73
C LEU A 273 15.81 21.29 5.50
N LEU A 274 15.82 20.74 6.71
CA LEU A 274 17.05 20.60 7.47
C LEU A 274 17.96 19.62 6.71
N PRO A 275 19.21 20.00 6.39
CA PRO A 275 20.16 19.08 5.80
C PRO A 275 20.42 17.92 6.76
N ARG A 276 20.59 16.71 6.19
CA ARG A 276 20.82 15.44 6.88
C ARG A 276 21.78 15.60 8.06
N ARG A 277 21.44 15.02 9.22
CA ARG A 277 22.48 14.60 10.17
C ARG A 277 23.32 13.54 9.48
N GLY A 278 24.50 13.94 9.03
CA GLY A 278 25.56 13.04 8.63
C GLY A 278 25.92 12.14 9.81
N ARG A 279 26.18 10.87 9.48
CA ARG A 279 27.01 9.99 10.31
C ARG A 279 28.35 10.71 10.52
N GLU A 280 28.79 10.74 11.77
CA GLU A 280 30.03 11.37 12.22
C GLU A 280 31.25 10.85 11.45
N GLU A 281 32.07 11.78 10.95
CA GLU A 281 33.54 11.65 10.90
C GLU A 281 34.13 13.07 10.86
N GLY A 282 34.94 13.42 11.88
CA GLY A 282 35.97 14.48 11.81
C GLY A 282 35.56 15.94 12.06
N THR A 283 35.67 16.37 13.32
CA THR A 283 36.22 17.68 13.77
C THR A 283 36.10 18.90 12.86
N GLU A 284 35.24 19.87 13.18
CA GLU A 284 35.61 21.11 13.89
C GLU A 284 34.39 22.04 14.09
N ASP A 285 34.56 22.90 15.07
CA ASP A 285 33.60 23.69 15.82
C ASP A 285 32.81 24.75 15.03
N ARG A 286 31.51 24.89 15.34
CA ARG A 286 30.79 26.17 15.49
C ARG A 286 29.38 25.96 16.03
N THR A 287 29.24 26.12 17.35
CA THR A 287 27.98 26.41 18.04
C THR A 287 27.22 27.59 17.42
N VAL A 288 25.93 27.43 17.13
CA VAL A 288 24.91 28.50 17.31
C VAL A 288 23.61 27.88 17.86
N ARG A 289 23.20 28.37 19.03
CA ARG A 289 21.93 28.07 19.71
C ARG A 289 20.75 28.71 18.96
N ALA A 290 19.63 28.00 18.86
CA ALA A 290 18.36 28.57 18.42
C ALA A 290 17.74 29.44 19.53
N VAL A 291 17.37 30.68 19.18
CA VAL A 291 16.54 31.58 19.98
C VAL A 291 15.10 31.46 19.45
N ALA A 292 14.17 31.09 20.33
CA ALA A 292 12.75 31.14 20.02
C ALA A 292 12.25 32.59 20.13
N LEU A 293 11.81 33.18 19.01
CA LEU A 293 11.02 34.40 19.03
C LEU A 293 9.54 34.03 19.01
N ARG A 294 8.86 34.21 20.15
CA ARG A 294 7.40 34.22 20.23
C ARG A 294 6.91 35.60 19.77
N GLY A 295 6.21 35.66 18.64
CA GLY A 295 5.37 36.78 18.24
C GLY A 295 3.97 36.64 18.84
N ARG A 296 3.42 37.77 19.30
CA ARG A 296 2.10 37.92 19.95
C ARG A 296 0.95 37.79 18.98
#